data_AF-A0AA48LXI5-F1
#
_entry.id   AF-A0AA48LXI5-F1
#
_cell.length_a   1.000
_cell.length_b   1.000
_cell.length_c   1.000
_cell.angle_alpha   90.00
_cell.angle_beta   90.00
_cell.angle_gamma   90.00
#
_symmetry.space_group_name_H-M   'P 1'
#
loop_
_entity.id
_entity.type
_entity.pdbx_description
1 polymer ?
#
loop_
_entity_poly.entity_id
_entity_poly.type
_entity_poly.pdbx_seq_one_letter_code
_entity_poly.pdbx_strand_id
1 'polypeptide(L)'
;MSAKINKAAMFRRAHEIARWRVMSVGKAVKPYREWFAEALRSEYRKMHQAKLREDQNLNGLPLASCRADFAPRPVSYMRASGFVARAFAG
;
A
#
# COMPACT_ATOMS: atom_id res chain seq x y z
N MET A 1 13.19 -16.71 -7.31
CA MET A 1 12.01 -17.59 -7.11
C MET A 1 10.84 -16.71 -6.69
N SER A 2 9.80 -16.55 -7.52
CA SER A 2 8.59 -15.82 -7.14
C SER A 2 7.90 -16.56 -5.99
N ALA A 3 7.70 -15.91 -4.85
CA ALA A 3 7.05 -16.54 -3.71
C ALA A 3 5.61 -16.90 -4.09
N LYS A 4 5.29 -18.20 -4.18
CA LYS A 4 3.91 -18.65 -4.39
C LYS A 4 3.06 -18.13 -3.23
N ILE A 5 2.01 -17.38 -3.54
CA ILE A 5 1.08 -16.85 -2.53
C ILE A 5 0.46 -18.04 -1.77
N ASN A 6 0.76 -18.15 -0.48
CA ASN A 6 0.23 -19.20 0.38
C ASN A 6 -1.24 -18.91 0.72
N LYS A 7 -2.15 -19.43 -0.11
CA LYS A 7 -3.60 -19.23 0.04
C LYS A 7 -4.11 -19.68 1.42
N ALA A 8 -3.62 -20.81 1.94
CA ALA A 8 -4.06 -21.33 3.23
C ALA A 8 -3.70 -20.40 4.40
N ALA A 9 -2.53 -19.76 4.35
CA ALA A 9 -2.15 -18.75 5.35
C ALA A 9 -3.02 -17.49 5.25
N MET A 10 -3.34 -17.05 4.02
CA MET A 10 -4.23 -15.91 3.77
C MET A 10 -5.63 -16.15 4.34
N PHE A 11 -6.23 -17.33 4.08
CA PHE A 11 -7.55 -17.67 4.61
C PHE A 11 -7.57 -17.75 6.14
N ARG A 12 -6.52 -18.31 6.76
CA ARG A 12 -6.38 -18.37 8.22
C ARG A 12 -6.34 -16.97 8.84
N ARG A 13 -5.51 -16.06 8.32
CA ARG A 13 -5.47 -14.68 8.80
C ARG A 13 -6.80 -13.95 8.61
N ALA A 14 -7.42 -14.09 7.45
CA ALA A 14 -8.71 -13.45 7.21
C ALA A 14 -9.80 -13.96 8.17
N HIS A 15 -9.77 -15.26 8.49
CA HIS A 15 -10.68 -15.87 9.47
C HIS A 15 -10.45 -15.29 10.88
N GLU A 16 -9.20 -15.20 11.33
CA GLU A 16 -8.85 -14.63 12.63
C GLU A 16 -9.31 -13.17 12.76
N ILE A 17 -9.05 -12.35 11.74
CA ILE A 17 -9.47 -10.94 11.72
C ILE A 17 -10.99 -10.84 11.79
N ALA A 18 -11.70 -11.62 10.98
CA ALA A 18 -13.16 -11.61 10.96
C ALA A 18 -13.75 -12.07 12.30
N ARG A 19 -13.18 -13.13 12.89
CA ARG A 19 -13.58 -13.62 14.21
C ARG A 19 -13.37 -12.55 15.29
N TRP A 20 -12.21 -11.90 15.30
CA TRP A 20 -11.92 -10.81 16.22
C TRP A 20 -12.90 -9.63 16.07
N ARG A 21 -13.19 -9.21 14.83
CA ARG A 21 -14.15 -8.12 14.55
C ARG A 21 -15.56 -8.47 15.01
N VAL A 22 -15.99 -9.70 14.80
CA VAL A 22 -17.30 -10.18 15.28
C VAL A 22 -17.36 -10.20 16.80
N MET A 23 -16.27 -10.58 17.48
CA MET A 23 -16.20 -10.59 18.95
C MET A 23 -16.15 -9.19 19.55
N SER A 24 -15.47 -8.22 18.90
CA SER A 24 -15.29 -6.88 19.46
C SER A 24 -16.43 -5.91 19.15
N VAL A 25 -17.00 -5.97 17.95
CA VAL A 25 -18.06 -5.06 17.49
C VAL A 25 -19.46 -5.68 17.64
N GLY A 26 -19.53 -7.00 17.74
CA GLY A 26 -20.79 -7.75 17.79
C GLY A 26 -21.37 -8.04 16.41
N LYS A 27 -22.13 -9.15 16.32
CA LYS A 27 -22.76 -9.61 15.06
C LYS A 27 -23.86 -8.67 14.55
N ALA A 28 -24.38 -7.79 15.39
CA ALA A 28 -25.47 -6.88 15.06
C ALA A 28 -25.06 -5.79 14.04
N VAL A 29 -23.77 -5.44 13.98
CA VAL A 29 -23.29 -4.40 13.07
C VAL A 29 -23.08 -4.93 11.66
N LYS A 30 -22.42 -6.09 11.53
CA LYS A 30 -22.21 -6.77 10.24
C LYS A 30 -22.11 -8.28 10.45
N PRO A 31 -22.69 -9.10 9.55
CA PRO A 31 -22.56 -10.55 9.60
C PRO A 31 -21.10 -10.98 9.38
N TYR A 32 -20.73 -12.12 9.96
CA TYR A 32 -19.37 -12.68 9.85
C TYR A 32 -18.89 -12.81 8.40
N ARG A 33 -19.78 -13.19 7.48
CA ARG A 33 -19.46 -13.34 6.06
C ARG A 33 -18.93 -12.05 5.43
N GLU A 34 -19.49 -10.91 5.80
CA GLU A 34 -19.04 -9.61 5.29
C GLU A 34 -17.68 -9.22 5.86
N TRP A 35 -17.49 -9.40 7.18
CA TRP A 35 -16.19 -9.19 7.81
C TRP A 35 -15.10 -10.06 7.20
N PHE A 36 -15.43 -11.31 6.90
CA PHE A 36 -14.51 -12.25 6.27
C PHE A 36 -14.17 -11.85 4.83
N ALA A 37 -15.16 -11.40 4.05
CA ALA A 37 -14.92 -10.91 2.69
C ALA A 37 -14.04 -9.64 2.68
N GLU A 38 -14.28 -8.71 3.60
CA GLU A 38 -13.45 -7.51 3.76
C GLU A 38 -12.02 -7.87 4.18
N ALA A 39 -11.86 -8.74 5.18
CA ALA A 39 -10.55 -9.21 5.63
C ALA A 39 -9.79 -9.93 4.50
N LEU A 40 -10.47 -10.78 3.71
CA LEU A 40 -9.87 -11.45 2.56
C LEU A 40 -9.39 -10.47 1.49
N ARG A 41 -10.20 -9.47 1.14
CA ARG A 41 -9.80 -8.43 0.18
C ARG A 41 -8.58 -7.66 0.69
N SER A 42 -8.53 -7.38 2.00
CA SER A 42 -7.41 -6.66 2.61
C SER A 42 -6.11 -7.47 2.57
N GLU A 43 -6.15 -8.76 2.91
CA GLU A 43 -4.98 -9.64 2.88
C GLU A 43 -4.53 -9.90 1.43
N TYR A 44 -5.47 -10.08 0.48
CA TYR A 44 -5.14 -10.20 -0.93
C TYR A 44 -4.39 -8.97 -1.46
N ARG A 45 -4.86 -7.75 -1.13
CA ARG A 45 -4.18 -6.50 -1.53
C ARG A 45 -2.77 -6.42 -0.96
N LYS A 46 -2.56 -6.81 0.31
CA LYS A 46 -1.22 -6.84 0.92
C LYS A 46 -0.29 -7.80 0.19
N MET A 47 -0.75 -9.03 -0.10
CA MET A 47 0.04 -10.02 -0.83
C MET A 47 0.35 -9.57 -2.26
N HIS A 48 -0.61 -8.97 -2.94
CA HIS A 48 -0.43 -8.43 -4.28
C HIS A 48 0.60 -7.29 -4.29
N GLN A 49 0.53 -6.36 -3.33
CA GLN A 49 1.52 -5.30 -3.20
C GLN A 49 2.91 -5.84 -2.84
N ALA A 50 3.00 -6.84 -1.96
CA ALA A 50 4.27 -7.49 -1.63
C ALA A 50 4.90 -8.15 -2.87
N LYS A 51 4.10 -8.85 -3.68
CA LYS A 51 4.55 -9.45 -4.93
C LYS A 51 5.01 -8.41 -5.94
N LEU A 52 4.25 -7.33 -6.12
CA LEU A 52 4.67 -6.21 -6.97
C LEU A 52 6.01 -5.62 -6.52
N ARG A 53 6.24 -5.49 -5.21
CA ARG A 53 7.52 -5.03 -4.66
C ARG A 53 8.65 -6.01 -4.95
N GLU A 54 8.43 -7.31 -4.78
CA GLU A 54 9.42 -8.34 -5.12
C GLU A 54 9.78 -8.28 -6.61
N ASP A 55 8.79 -8.21 -7.49
CA ASP A 55 8.98 -8.13 -8.95
C ASP A 55 9.71 -6.83 -9.35
N GLN A 56 9.44 -5.71 -8.67
CA GLN A 56 10.15 -4.44 -8.87
C GLN A 56 11.61 -4.50 -8.38
N ASN A 57 11.84 -5.09 -7.21
CA ASN A 57 13.18 -5.26 -6.64
C ASN A 57 14.07 -6.17 -7.50
N LEU A 58 13.50 -7.22 -8.11
CA LEU A 58 14.22 -8.12 -9.01
C LEU A 58 14.71 -7.42 -10.30
N ASN A 59 13.99 -6.39 -10.76
CA ASN A 59 14.34 -5.62 -11.94
C ASN A 59 15.34 -4.47 -11.65
N GLY A 60 15.91 -4.42 -10.43
CA GLY A 60 17.06 -3.57 -10.11
C GLY A 60 16.79 -2.07 -9.95
N LEU A 61 15.53 -1.63 -10.06
CA LEU A 61 15.16 -0.25 -9.73
C LEU A 61 14.56 -0.24 -8.32
N PRO A 62 15.20 0.41 -7.33
CA PRO A 62 14.62 0.52 -6.02
C PRO A 62 13.27 1.22 -6.14
N LEU A 63 12.28 0.74 -5.38
CA LEU A 63 11.13 1.54 -4.98
C LEU A 63 11.57 2.99 -4.88
N ALA A 64 10.91 3.89 -5.60
CA ALA A 64 10.98 5.33 -5.37
C ALA A 64 11.07 5.57 -3.85
N SER A 65 12.30 5.75 -3.38
CA SER A 65 12.66 5.52 -2.00
C SER A 65 12.45 6.87 -1.35
N CYS A 66 11.31 7.02 -0.68
CA CYS A 66 10.96 8.30 -0.07
C CYS A 66 10.79 9.44 -1.10
N ARG A 67 10.03 10.47 -0.73
CA ARG A 67 10.09 11.74 -1.48
C ARG A 67 11.46 12.43 -1.25
N ALA A 68 12.22 11.97 -0.26
CA ALA A 68 13.50 12.53 0.16
C ALA A 68 14.70 12.07 -0.69
N ASP A 69 14.64 10.89 -1.35
CA ASP A 69 15.78 10.42 -2.17
C ASP A 69 15.67 10.89 -3.63
N PHE A 70 14.62 11.64 -3.98
CA PHE A 70 14.60 12.39 -5.23
C PHE A 70 15.67 13.49 -5.14
N ALA A 71 16.71 13.39 -5.97
CA ALA A 71 17.68 14.46 -6.13
C ALA A 71 16.95 15.82 -6.28
N PRO A 72 17.41 16.88 -5.61
CA PRO A 72 16.76 18.18 -5.66
C PRO A 72 16.65 18.61 -7.12
N ARG A 73 15.42 18.73 -7.62
CA ARG A 73 15.19 19.26 -8.96
C ARG A 73 15.72 20.69 -9.01
N PRO A 74 16.53 21.07 -10.02
CA PRO A 74 17.04 22.42 -10.11
C PRO A 74 15.85 23.38 -10.25
N VAL A 75 15.55 24.10 -9.17
CA VAL A 75 14.60 25.21 -9.19
C VAL A 75 15.29 26.39 -9.86
N SER A 76 14.91 26.71 -11.08
CA SER A 76 15.31 27.97 -11.72
C SER A 76 14.54 29.10 -11.04
N TYR A 77 15.21 29.87 -10.18
CA TYR A 77 14.63 31.10 -9.64
C TYR A 77 14.69 32.17 -10.73
N MET A 78 13.57 32.43 -11.42
CA MET A 78 13.42 33.68 -12.16
C MET A 78 13.26 34.81 -11.13
N ARG A 79 14.33 35.58 -10.93
CA ARG A 79 14.27 36.83 -10.15
C ARG A 79 13.58 37.90 -10.98
N ALA A 80 12.27 37.80 -11.13
CA ALA A 80 11.44 38.95 -11.49
C ALA A 80 11.21 39.76 -10.21
N SER A 81 11.66 41.01 -10.22
CA SER A 81 11.42 42.07 -9.24
C SER A 81 10.33 41.76 -8.20
N GLY A 82 10.75 41.39 -6.98
CA GLY A 82 9.96 41.52 -5.76
C GLY A 82 9.06 40.35 -5.34
N PHE A 83 8.79 39.35 -6.19
CA PHE A 83 7.93 38.22 -5.80
C PHE A 83 8.51 36.88 -6.26
N VAL A 84 8.78 35.98 -5.31
CA VAL A 84 9.22 34.59 -5.58
C VAL A 84 7.98 33.74 -5.88
N ALA A 85 7.62 33.63 -7.15
CA ALA A 85 6.58 32.68 -7.59
C ALA A 85 7.21 31.32 -7.90
N ARG A 86 6.70 30.27 -7.25
CA ARG A 86 7.15 28.88 -7.42
C ARG A 86 6.46 28.28 -8.64
N ALA A 87 7.10 28.31 -9.81
CA ALA A 87 6.58 27.63 -10.99
C ALA A 87 6.89 26.12 -10.90
N PHE A 88 5.85 25.29 -10.81
CA PHE A 88 5.97 23.87 -11.07
C PHE A 88 5.82 23.65 -12.57
N ALA A 89 6.88 23.21 -13.25
CA ALA A 89 6.76 22.67 -14.60
C ALA A 89 6.11 21.29 -14.50
N GLY A 90 4.92 21.15 -15.10
CA GLY A 90 4.21 19.88 -15.27
C GLY A 90 4.87 19.00 -16.31
#